data_AF-A0A0G4LAM0-F1
#
_entry.id   AF-A0A0G4LAM0-F1
#
_cell.length_a   1.000
_cell.length_b   1.000
_cell.length_c   1.000
_cell.angle_alpha   90.00
_cell.angle_beta   90.00
_cell.angle_gamma   90.00
#
_symmetry.space_group_name_H-M   'P 1'
#
loop_
_entity.id
_entity.type
_entity.pdbx_description
1 polymer ?
#
loop_
_entity_poly.entity_id
_entity_poly.type
_entity_poly.pdbx_seq_one_letter_code
_entity_poly.pdbx_strand_id
1 'polypeptide(L)'
;MVAPLKLRQAIDKEGTEVDIVNDECVLPEDPDGETKVDKSGNLLGDREYRCRTFTVLGRGNRLYMLSTEPARCVGFRDSYLFFTKHLKLHKIIVDDEEKRDMIDREIIPHSYKGRSIGIVTARSVFREFGARIVVGGRRVLDDYRVADAREEEGVTEGDLADPNDMYNPAEPYNKNQHGVRAGR
;
A
#
# COMPACT_ATOMS: atom_id res chain seq x y z
N MET A 1 -19.78 24.45 18.54
CA MET A 1 -18.74 23.47 18.18
C MET A 1 -18.79 23.29 16.67
N VAL A 2 -17.75 23.70 15.94
CA VAL A 2 -17.67 23.48 14.50
C VAL A 2 -17.34 22.00 14.31
N ALA A 3 -18.17 21.25 13.59
CA ALA A 3 -17.84 19.88 13.24
C ALA A 3 -16.49 19.89 12.52
N PRO A 4 -15.54 19.01 12.87
CA PRO A 4 -14.24 18.97 12.20
C PRO A 4 -14.48 18.82 10.70
N LEU A 5 -13.76 19.60 9.88
CA LEU A 5 -13.84 19.47 8.43
C LEU A 5 -13.51 18.03 8.07
N LYS A 6 -14.47 17.32 7.48
CA LYS A 6 -14.22 15.99 6.93
C LYS A 6 -13.29 16.15 5.73
N LEU A 7 -12.13 15.53 5.79
CA LEU A 7 -11.21 15.47 4.66
C LEU A 7 -11.87 14.63 3.55
N ARG A 8 -11.81 15.12 2.30
CA ARG A 8 -12.39 14.46 1.13
C ARG A 8 -11.39 14.41 -0.01
N GLN A 9 -11.57 13.43 -0.90
CA GLN A 9 -10.71 13.23 -2.06
C GLN A 9 -11.54 12.75 -3.25
N ALA A 10 -11.28 13.32 -4.42
CA ALA A 10 -11.79 12.82 -5.69
C ALA A 10 -11.08 11.51 -6.05
N ILE A 11 -11.84 10.46 -6.39
CA ILE A 11 -11.33 9.10 -6.60
C ILE A 11 -11.37 8.63 -8.06
N ASP A 12 -11.86 9.47 -8.96
CA ASP A 12 -11.97 9.22 -10.39
C ASP A 12 -11.88 10.53 -11.20
N LYS A 13 -12.02 10.45 -12.53
CA LYS A 13 -11.88 11.61 -13.43
C LYS A 13 -13.17 12.44 -13.48
N GLU A 14 -14.29 11.83 -13.13
CA GLU A 14 -15.63 12.39 -13.08
C GLU A 14 -15.78 13.32 -11.87
N GLY A 15 -14.88 13.21 -10.89
CA GLY A 15 -14.85 14.05 -9.70
C GLY A 15 -15.68 13.49 -8.56
N THR A 16 -15.94 12.17 -8.55
CA THR A 16 -16.60 11.50 -7.43
C THR A 16 -15.74 11.68 -6.18
N GLU A 17 -16.30 12.35 -5.17
CA GLU A 17 -15.61 12.58 -3.89
C GLU A 17 -16.04 11.55 -2.84
N VAL A 18 -15.08 11.08 -2.06
CA VAL A 18 -15.32 10.26 -0.87
C VAL A 18 -14.68 10.88 0.35
N ASP A 19 -15.25 10.59 1.53
CA ASP A 19 -14.64 10.93 2.81
C ASP A 19 -13.33 10.13 2.99
N ILE A 20 -12.34 10.75 3.64
CA ILE A 20 -11.13 10.10 4.13
C ILE A 20 -11.30 9.84 5.61
N VAL A 21 -11.18 8.58 6.01
CA VAL A 21 -11.30 8.14 7.40
C VAL A 21 -10.17 7.18 7.73
N ASN A 22 -9.50 7.41 8.86
CA ASN A 22 -8.33 6.63 9.28
C ASN A 22 -7.24 6.55 8.19
N ASP A 23 -6.99 7.68 7.53
CA ASP A 23 -6.02 7.82 6.44
C ASP A 23 -6.33 7.02 5.15
N GLU A 24 -7.56 6.53 4.99
CA GLU A 24 -7.99 5.77 3.81
C GLU A 24 -9.22 6.42 3.17
N CYS A 25 -9.31 6.36 1.84
CA CYS A 25 -10.56 6.68 1.15
C CYS A 25 -11.63 5.66 1.54
N VAL A 26 -12.82 6.14 1.91
CA VAL A 26 -13.98 5.29 2.18
C VAL A 26 -14.53 4.77 0.85
N LEU A 27 -14.22 3.51 0.54
CA LEU A 27 -14.59 2.82 -0.70
C LEU A 27 -15.43 1.58 -0.37
N PRO A 28 -16.29 1.10 -1.29
CA PRO A 28 -17.03 -0.15 -1.11
C PRO A 28 -16.11 -1.30 -0.70
N GLU A 29 -16.55 -2.16 0.22
CA GLU A 29 -15.76 -3.33 0.63
C GLU A 29 -16.09 -4.54 -0.24
N ASP A 30 -15.11 -5.44 -0.40
CA ASP A 30 -15.32 -6.76 -1.01
C ASP A 30 -15.33 -7.80 0.11
N PRO A 31 -16.42 -8.57 0.31
CA PRO A 31 -16.51 -9.53 1.41
C PRO A 31 -15.38 -10.57 1.42
N ASP A 32 -14.96 -11.06 0.25
CA ASP A 32 -13.87 -12.02 0.15
C ASP A 32 -12.52 -11.33 0.42
N GLY A 33 -12.34 -10.11 -0.09
CA GLY A 33 -11.17 -9.28 0.19
C GLY A 33 -10.96 -8.98 1.68
N GLU A 34 -12.04 -8.72 2.41
CA GLU A 34 -12.00 -8.48 3.86
C GLU A 34 -11.59 -9.72 4.67
N THR A 35 -11.62 -10.92 4.10
CA THR A 35 -11.06 -12.12 4.74
C THR A 35 -9.53 -12.22 4.60
N LYS A 36 -8.91 -11.36 3.78
CA LYS A 36 -7.48 -11.42 3.42
C LYS A 36 -6.66 -10.30 4.06
N VAL A 37 -7.30 -9.27 4.60
CA VAL A 37 -6.64 -8.14 5.27
C VAL A 37 -7.52 -7.60 6.40
N ASP A 38 -6.93 -7.27 7.54
CA ASP A 38 -7.66 -6.62 8.63
C ASP A 38 -7.78 -5.10 8.44
N LYS A 39 -8.54 -4.43 9.33
CA LYS A 39 -8.73 -2.97 9.28
C LYS A 39 -7.47 -2.17 9.58
N SER A 40 -6.43 -2.77 10.17
CA SER A 40 -5.11 -2.15 10.41
C SER A 40 -4.15 -2.37 9.23
N GLY A 41 -4.51 -3.19 8.24
CA GLY A 41 -3.69 -3.50 7.09
C GLY A 41 -2.74 -4.68 7.30
N ASN A 42 -2.96 -5.54 8.29
CA ASN A 42 -2.26 -6.82 8.38
C ASN A 42 -2.90 -7.79 7.39
N LEU A 43 -2.10 -8.39 6.51
CA LEU A 43 -2.57 -9.50 5.68
C LEU A 43 -2.86 -10.72 6.55
N LEU A 44 -3.90 -11.46 6.18
CA LEU A 44 -4.38 -12.63 6.89
C LEU A 44 -3.95 -13.92 6.17
N GLY A 45 -3.82 -14.99 6.95
CA GLY A 45 -3.29 -16.27 6.48
C GLY A 45 -1.77 -16.27 6.43
N ASP A 46 -1.22 -16.85 5.38
CA ASP A 46 0.22 -16.96 5.07
C ASP A 46 0.73 -15.85 4.13
N ARG A 47 -0.13 -14.86 3.82
CA ARG A 47 0.19 -13.77 2.91
C ARG A 47 1.18 -12.79 3.52
N GLU A 48 2.15 -12.38 2.72
CA GLU A 48 3.10 -11.35 3.09
C GLU A 48 3.18 -10.25 2.03
N TYR A 49 3.36 -9.01 2.47
CA TYR A 49 3.62 -7.89 1.56
C TYR A 49 5.02 -7.98 0.94
N ARG A 50 5.11 -7.64 -0.35
CA ARG A 50 6.38 -7.45 -1.07
C ARG A 50 7.15 -6.21 -0.60
N CYS A 51 6.45 -5.22 -0.06
CA CYS A 51 7.04 -4.00 0.50
C CYS A 51 7.13 -4.06 2.02
N ARG A 52 8.01 -3.23 2.59
CA ARG A 52 8.07 -3.09 4.04
C ARG A 52 6.83 -2.37 4.55
N THR A 53 6.34 -2.83 5.69
CA THR A 53 5.28 -2.16 6.45
C THR A 53 5.80 -1.69 7.80
N PHE A 54 5.22 -0.61 8.31
CA PHE A 54 5.57 -0.04 9.61
C PHE A 54 4.39 0.74 10.20
N THR A 55 4.44 0.96 11.50
CA THR A 55 3.53 1.88 12.21
C THR A 55 4.15 3.27 12.31
N VAL A 56 3.30 4.29 12.41
CA VAL A 56 3.70 5.70 12.54
C VAL A 56 3.30 6.23 13.91
N LEU A 57 4.19 6.97 14.56
CA LEU A 57 3.93 7.61 15.85
C LEU A 57 2.62 8.41 15.79
N GLY A 58 1.78 8.26 16.81
CA GLY A 58 0.49 8.98 16.89
C GLY A 58 -0.63 8.44 16.00
N ARG A 59 -0.37 7.44 15.13
CA ARG A 59 -1.37 6.87 14.20
C ARG A 59 -1.89 5.47 14.57
N GLY A 60 -1.67 5.07 15.83
CA GLY A 60 -2.09 3.76 16.34
C GLY A 60 -1.35 2.60 15.66
N ASN A 61 -2.04 1.47 15.50
CA ASN A 61 -1.45 0.21 15.02
C ASN A 61 -1.64 -0.03 13.52
N ARG A 62 -2.05 0.99 12.75
CA ARG A 62 -2.23 0.87 11.31
C ARG A 62 -0.87 0.71 10.63
N LEU A 63 -0.81 -0.18 9.64
CA LEU A 63 0.36 -0.40 8.81
C LEU A 63 0.38 0.57 7.63
N TYR A 64 1.55 1.15 7.41
CA TYR A 64 1.87 2.06 6.33
C TYR A 64 3.05 1.54 5.52
N MET A 65 3.18 2.04 4.30
CA MET A 65 4.33 1.83 3.42
C MET A 65 4.90 3.19 3.02
N LEU A 66 6.21 3.28 2.79
CA LEU A 66 6.81 4.43 2.10
C LEU A 66 6.29 4.43 0.67
N SER A 67 5.62 5.49 0.21
CA SER A 67 4.88 5.46 -1.07
C SER A 67 5.73 5.14 -2.30
N THR A 68 7.05 5.33 -2.23
CA THR A 68 7.99 4.98 -3.30
C THR A 68 8.19 3.48 -3.46
N GLU A 69 8.03 2.68 -2.40
CA GLU A 69 8.20 1.23 -2.44
C GLU A 69 7.07 0.52 -3.21
N PRO A 70 5.78 0.67 -2.86
CA PRO A 70 4.70 0.02 -3.60
C PRO A 70 4.61 0.57 -5.03
N ALA A 71 4.89 1.86 -5.24
CA ALA A 71 4.97 2.44 -6.58
C ALA A 71 5.96 1.65 -7.45
N ARG A 72 7.21 1.46 -7.01
CA ARG A 72 8.20 0.68 -7.76
C ARG A 72 7.84 -0.80 -7.86
N CYS A 73 7.30 -1.38 -6.79
CA CYS A 73 6.86 -2.77 -6.77
C CYS A 73 5.86 -3.07 -7.89
N VAL A 74 4.96 -2.13 -8.17
CA VAL A 74 3.92 -2.30 -9.20
C VAL A 74 4.24 -1.59 -10.53
N GLY A 75 5.52 -1.19 -10.73
CA GLY A 75 6.05 -0.71 -12.01
C GLY A 75 5.99 0.79 -12.26
N PHE A 76 5.68 1.61 -11.25
CA PHE A 76 5.72 3.06 -11.34
C PHE A 76 7.12 3.62 -11.09
N ARG A 77 7.49 4.65 -11.87
CA ARG A 77 8.77 5.34 -11.77
C ARG A 77 8.95 6.06 -10.43
N ASP A 78 7.88 6.70 -9.96
CA ASP A 78 7.86 7.48 -8.74
C ASP A 78 6.46 7.49 -8.11
N SER A 79 6.38 7.98 -6.88
CA SER A 79 5.11 8.08 -6.15
C SER A 79 4.16 9.12 -6.72
N TYR A 80 4.62 10.12 -7.48
CA TYR A 80 3.73 11.12 -8.05
C TYR A 80 2.86 10.52 -9.16
N LEU A 81 3.46 9.75 -10.08
CA LEU A 81 2.72 9.02 -11.10
C LEU A 81 1.80 7.95 -10.48
N PHE A 82 2.25 7.32 -9.39
CA PHE A 82 1.45 6.34 -8.65
C PHE A 82 0.12 6.93 -8.16
N PHE A 83 0.15 8.04 -7.41
CA PHE A 83 -1.08 8.65 -6.89
C PHE A 83 -1.93 9.34 -7.96
N THR A 84 -1.34 9.86 -9.02
CA THR A 84 -2.12 10.47 -10.13
C THR A 84 -2.84 9.43 -10.99
N LYS A 85 -2.34 8.19 -11.03
CA LYS A 85 -3.01 7.08 -11.71
C LYS A 85 -3.98 6.31 -10.80
N HIS A 86 -3.70 6.28 -9.50
CA HIS A 86 -4.49 5.58 -8.50
C HIS A 86 -5.12 6.56 -7.51
N LEU A 87 -6.14 7.28 -7.98
CA LEU A 87 -6.84 8.34 -7.23
C LEU A 87 -7.58 7.82 -5.98
N LYS A 88 -7.78 6.50 -5.87
CA LYS A 88 -8.33 5.83 -4.69
C LYS A 88 -7.34 5.72 -3.53
N LEU A 89 -6.05 5.97 -3.77
CA LEU A 89 -5.02 5.97 -2.74
C LEU A 89 -4.86 7.36 -2.13
N HIS A 90 -4.92 7.43 -0.80
CA HIS A 90 -4.68 8.67 -0.08
C HIS A 90 -3.19 8.81 0.26
N LYS A 91 -2.56 9.90 -0.22
CA LYS A 91 -1.16 10.21 0.10
C LYS A 91 -1.09 11.03 1.38
N ILE A 92 -0.25 10.57 2.30
CA ILE A 92 0.05 11.29 3.54
C ILE A 92 1.49 11.79 3.46
N ILE A 93 1.72 13.03 3.86
CA ILE A 93 3.07 13.54 4.11
C ILE A 93 3.30 13.48 5.61
N VAL A 94 4.34 12.77 6.03
CA VAL A 94 4.67 12.69 7.46
C VAL A 94 5.21 14.02 7.96
N ASP A 95 4.82 14.37 9.18
CA ASP A 95 5.34 15.56 9.86
C ASP A 95 6.77 15.36 10.40
N ASP A 96 7.34 16.38 11.02
CA ASP A 96 8.72 16.33 11.49
C ASP A 96 8.92 15.46 12.75
N GLU A 97 7.89 15.26 13.56
CA GLU A 97 7.94 14.39 14.74
C GLU A 97 7.84 12.93 14.31
N GLU A 98 6.85 12.60 13.49
CA GLU A 98 6.69 11.29 12.85
C GLU A 98 7.96 10.89 12.08
N LYS A 99 8.51 11.81 11.28
CA LYS A 99 9.74 11.57 10.50
C LYS A 99 10.95 11.33 11.40
N ARG A 100 11.05 12.02 12.54
CA ARG A 100 12.13 11.80 13.51
C ARG A 100 12.02 10.41 14.12
N ASP A 101 10.83 10.02 14.58
CA ASP A 101 10.57 8.66 15.09
C ASP A 101 10.92 7.58 14.05
N MET A 102 10.54 7.80 12.78
CA MET A 102 10.85 6.87 11.70
C MET A 102 12.37 6.76 11.42
N ILE A 103 13.14 7.83 11.62
CA ILE A 103 14.62 7.77 11.52
C ILE A 103 15.20 7.03 12.72
N ASP A 104 14.74 7.36 13.93
CA ASP A 104 15.25 6.78 15.18
C ASP A 104 14.96 5.27 15.28
N ARG A 105 13.86 4.82 14.68
CA ARG A 105 13.49 3.40 14.52
C ARG A 105 14.08 2.73 13.27
N GLU A 106 14.96 3.42 12.55
CA GLU A 106 15.64 2.94 11.33
C GLU A 106 14.69 2.51 10.19
N ILE A 107 13.45 2.99 10.18
CA ILE A 107 12.49 2.75 9.09
C ILE A 107 12.95 3.47 7.82
N ILE A 108 13.43 4.72 7.99
CA ILE A 108 14.04 5.52 6.94
C ILE A 108 15.46 5.97 7.35
N PRO A 109 16.37 6.18 6.38
CA PRO A 109 17.72 6.62 6.70
C PRO A 109 17.77 8.10 7.12
N HIS A 110 18.76 8.48 7.92
CA HIS A 110 18.96 9.86 8.38
C HIS A 110 19.05 10.88 7.23
N SER A 111 19.55 10.47 6.06
CA SER A 111 19.64 11.31 4.85
C SER A 111 18.28 11.83 4.34
N TYR A 112 17.17 11.29 4.85
CA TYR A 112 15.81 11.70 4.48
C TYR A 112 15.28 12.87 5.33
N LYS A 113 16.00 13.29 6.37
CA LYS A 113 15.58 14.37 7.29
C LYS A 113 15.16 15.66 6.56
N GLY A 114 15.90 16.04 5.50
CA GLY A 114 15.62 17.24 4.69
C GLY A 114 14.63 17.04 3.53
N ARG A 115 13.98 15.87 3.44
CA ARG A 115 13.07 15.53 2.33
C ARG A 115 11.63 15.43 2.81
N SER A 116 10.69 15.79 1.93
CA SER A 116 9.28 15.43 2.14
C SER A 116 9.12 13.93 1.93
N ILE A 117 8.54 13.26 2.92
CA ILE A 117 8.35 11.80 2.91
C ILE A 117 6.87 11.50 2.80
N GLY A 118 6.51 10.75 1.76
CA GLY A 118 5.15 10.30 1.51
C GLY A 118 4.95 8.87 1.99
N ILE A 119 3.83 8.61 2.66
CA ILE A 119 3.37 7.28 3.05
C ILE A 119 1.93 7.03 2.57
N VAL A 120 1.54 5.76 2.58
CA VAL A 120 0.19 5.28 2.25
C VAL A 120 -0.14 4.07 3.11
N THR A 121 -1.41 3.85 3.45
CA THR A 121 -1.79 2.68 4.27
C THR A 121 -1.59 1.39 3.49
N ALA A 122 -1.07 0.35 4.15
CA ALA A 122 -0.82 -0.95 3.55
C ALA A 122 -2.12 -1.60 3.04
N ARG A 123 -3.22 -1.44 3.79
CA ARG A 123 -4.55 -1.90 3.39
C ARG A 123 -5.00 -1.25 2.08
N SER A 124 -4.85 0.07 1.92
CA SER A 124 -5.25 0.75 0.67
C SER A 124 -4.46 0.24 -0.53
N VAL A 125 -3.16 0.00 -0.36
CA VAL A 125 -2.34 -0.60 -1.42
C VAL A 125 -2.81 -2.01 -1.76
N PHE A 126 -3.14 -2.85 -0.77
CA PHE A 126 -3.70 -4.18 -1.03
C PHE A 126 -5.06 -4.12 -1.72
N ARG A 127 -5.95 -3.20 -1.31
CA ARG A 127 -7.27 -3.02 -1.95
C ARG A 127 -7.15 -2.63 -3.42
N GLU A 128 -6.13 -1.85 -3.76
CA GLU A 128 -5.90 -1.36 -5.13
C GLU A 128 -5.16 -2.37 -6.01
N PHE A 129 -4.20 -3.11 -5.46
CA PHE A 129 -3.29 -3.96 -6.26
C PHE A 129 -3.40 -5.46 -6.00
N GLY A 130 -4.14 -5.87 -4.97
CA GLY A 130 -4.42 -7.27 -4.65
C GLY A 130 -3.16 -8.13 -4.64
N ALA A 131 -3.18 -9.18 -5.44
CA ALA A 131 -2.10 -10.17 -5.53
C ALA A 131 -0.76 -9.55 -5.95
N ARG A 132 -0.74 -8.42 -6.66
CA ARG A 132 0.51 -7.81 -7.17
C ARG A 132 1.43 -7.25 -6.07
N ILE A 133 0.88 -6.98 -4.88
CA ILE A 133 1.65 -6.51 -3.71
C ILE A 133 1.94 -7.63 -2.69
N VAL A 134 1.47 -8.86 -2.96
CA VAL A 134 1.69 -10.03 -2.12
C VAL A 134 2.84 -10.85 -2.69
N VAL A 135 3.73 -11.34 -1.82
CA VAL A 135 4.86 -12.20 -2.21
C VAL A 135 4.30 -13.47 -2.85
N GLY A 136 4.67 -13.71 -4.12
CA GLY A 136 4.16 -14.86 -4.85
C GLY A 136 2.67 -14.83 -5.13
N GLY A 137 2.05 -13.64 -5.06
CA GLY A 137 0.61 -13.49 -5.08
C GLY A 137 -0.03 -14.11 -6.31
N ARG A 138 -1.14 -14.81 -6.10
CA ARG A 138 -1.89 -15.51 -7.14
C ARG A 138 -3.14 -14.74 -7.51
N ARG A 139 -3.36 -14.54 -8.81
CA ARG A 139 -4.54 -13.83 -9.34
C ARG A 139 -5.82 -14.50 -8.84
N VAL A 140 -6.84 -13.67 -8.55
CA VAL A 140 -8.13 -14.03 -7.94
C VAL A 140 -8.02 -14.52 -6.49
N LEU A 141 -7.11 -15.45 -6.21
CA LEU A 141 -6.93 -16.04 -4.88
C LEU A 141 -6.41 -15.02 -3.85
N ASP A 142 -5.49 -14.16 -4.25
CA ASP A 142 -4.88 -13.15 -3.37
C ASP A 142 -5.32 -11.72 -3.70
N ASP A 143 -6.18 -11.54 -4.70
CA ASP A 143 -6.75 -10.23 -5.01
C ASP A 143 -7.79 -9.82 -3.96
N TYR A 144 -7.82 -8.53 -3.63
CA TYR A 144 -8.84 -7.99 -2.72
C TYR A 144 -10.21 -7.93 -3.41
N ARG A 145 -10.26 -7.48 -4.68
CA ARG A 145 -11.48 -7.44 -5.50
C ARG A 145 -11.63 -8.75 -6.26
N VAL A 146 -12.23 -9.76 -5.62
CA VAL A 146 -12.25 -11.12 -6.19
C VAL A 146 -13.18 -11.21 -7.39
N ALA A 147 -14.35 -10.58 -7.32
CA ALA A 147 -15.30 -10.55 -8.43
C ALA A 147 -14.69 -9.84 -9.66
N ASP A 148 -14.17 -8.62 -9.47
CA ASP A 148 -13.55 -7.84 -10.54
C ASP A 148 -12.37 -8.61 -11.17
N ALA A 149 -11.53 -9.27 -10.36
CA ALA A 149 -10.39 -10.03 -10.85
C ALA A 149 -10.78 -11.25 -11.69
N ARG A 150 -11.95 -11.86 -11.46
CA ARG A 150 -12.46 -12.99 -12.26
C ARG A 150 -13.01 -12.55 -13.60
N GLU A 151 -13.49 -11.32 -13.70
CA GLU A 151 -14.06 -10.76 -14.93
C GLU A 151 -13.00 -10.11 -15.83
N GLU A 152 -11.79 -9.87 -15.30
CA GLU A 152 -10.69 -9.25 -16.04
C GLU A 152 -10.18 -10.18 -17.16
N GLU A 153 -10.16 -9.66 -18.39
CA GLU A 153 -9.72 -10.42 -19.57
C GLU A 153 -8.24 -10.83 -19.46
N GLY A 154 -7.95 -12.09 -19.74
CA GLY A 154 -6.59 -12.63 -19.69
C GLY A 154 -6.11 -13.00 -18.28
N VAL A 155 -6.98 -12.96 -17.28
CA VAL A 155 -6.69 -13.44 -15.92
C VAL A 155 -7.16 -14.88 -15.76
N THR A 156 -6.24 -15.77 -15.38
CA THR A 156 -6.58 -17.13 -14.95
C THR A 156 -6.40 -17.23 -13.44
N GLU A 157 -7.40 -17.78 -12.75
CA GLU A 157 -7.34 -18.01 -11.30
C GLU A 157 -6.13 -18.89 -10.94
N GLY A 158 -5.32 -18.43 -9.99
CA GLY A 158 -4.11 -19.14 -9.54
C GLY A 158 -2.82 -18.80 -10.31
N ASP A 159 -2.90 -18.03 -11.40
CA ASP A 159 -1.70 -17.57 -12.10
C ASP A 159 -0.90 -16.58 -11.23
N LEU A 160 0.42 -16.55 -11.44
CA LEU A 160 1.28 -15.60 -10.73
C LEU A 160 0.96 -14.16 -11.18
N ALA A 161 0.70 -13.27 -10.22
CA ALA A 161 0.27 -11.90 -10.53
C ALA A 161 1.38 -11.03 -11.13
N ASP A 162 2.64 -11.30 -10.76
CA ASP A 162 3.83 -10.71 -11.36
C ASP A 162 4.78 -11.84 -11.75
N PRO A 163 4.97 -12.13 -13.05
CA PRO A 163 5.87 -13.17 -13.52
C PRO A 163 7.32 -13.04 -13.02
N ASN A 164 7.74 -11.82 -12.63
CA ASN A 164 9.09 -11.56 -12.12
C ASN A 164 9.17 -11.71 -10.59
N ASP A 165 8.06 -11.95 -9.89
CA ASP A 165 8.04 -12.20 -8.45
C ASP A 165 8.33 -13.66 -8.11
N MET A 166 9.32 -14.24 -8.79
CA MET A 166 9.79 -15.58 -8.48
C MET A 166 10.57 -15.52 -7.17
N TYR A 167 9.95 -16.01 -6.10
CA TYR A 167 10.56 -16.12 -4.78
C TYR A 167 10.82 -17.59 -4.43
N ASN A 168 11.81 -17.83 -3.57
CA ASN A 168 12.08 -19.14 -2.99
C ASN A 168 11.37 -19.21 -1.62
N PRO A 169 10.34 -20.08 -1.44
CA PRO A 169 9.66 -20.21 -0.15
C PRO A 169 10.58 -20.66 1.00
N ALA A 170 11.74 -21.24 0.70
CA ALA A 170 12.73 -21.64 1.69
C ALA A 170 13.64 -20.51 2.16
N GLU A 171 13.58 -19.33 1.55
CA GLU A 171 14.43 -18.18 1.87
C GLU A 171 13.61 -16.96 2.28
N PRO A 172 14.10 -16.11 3.21
CA PRO A 172 13.44 -14.86 3.55
C PRO A 172 13.29 -13.95 2.32
N TYR A 173 12.07 -13.48 2.06
CA TYR A 173 11.82 -12.55 0.96
C TYR A 173 12.48 -11.19 1.23
N ASN A 174 13.24 -10.68 0.26
CA ASN A 174 13.92 -9.41 0.38
C ASN A 174 12.98 -8.22 0.16
N LYS A 175 12.26 -7.80 1.23
CA LYS A 175 11.35 -6.64 1.20
C LYS A 175 12.06 -5.30 0.92
N ASN A 176 13.39 -5.23 1.02
CA ASN A 176 14.16 -4.02 0.74
C ASN A 176 14.42 -3.78 -0.75
N GLN A 177 14.09 -4.73 -1.64
CA GLN A 177 14.44 -4.64 -3.06
C GLN A 177 13.77 -3.48 -3.82
N HIS A 178 12.65 -2.96 -3.30
CA HIS A 178 11.95 -1.80 -3.87
C HIS A 178 12.35 -0.46 -3.21
N GLY A 179 13.11 -0.53 -2.12
CA GLY A 179 13.64 0.63 -1.42
C GLY A 179 14.71 1.38 -2.23
N VAL A 180 15.00 2.62 -1.85
CA VAL A 180 16.20 3.29 -2.36
C VAL A 180 17.39 2.63 -1.69
N ARG A 181 18.30 2.03 -2.48
CA ARG A 181 19.59 1.54 -1.96
C ARG A 181 20.26 2.68 -1.21
N ALA A 182 20.53 2.50 0.08
CA ALA A 182 21.45 3.36 0.79
C ALA A 182 22.78 3.26 0.03
N GLY A 183 23.22 4.38 -0.56
CA GLY A 183 24.48 4.43 -1.29
C GLY A 183 25.63 4.01 -0.38
N ARG A 184 26.53 3.21 -0.95
CA ARG A 184 27.90 3.04 -0.44
C ARG A 184 28.60 4.39 -0.32
#